data_AF-A0A0B5FEJ4-F1
#
_entry.id   AF-A0A0B5FEJ4-F1
#
_cell.length_a   1.000
_cell.length_b   1.000
_cell.length_c   1.000
_cell.angle_alpha   90.00
_cell.angle_beta   90.00
_cell.angle_gamma   90.00
#
_symmetry.space_group_name_H-M   'P 1'
#
loop_
_entity.id
_entity.type
_entity.pdbx_description
1 polymer ?
#
loop_
_entity_poly.entity_id
_entity_poly.type
_entity_poly.pdbx_seq_one_letter_code
_entity_poly.pdbx_strand_id
1 'polypeptide(L)'
;MLETFDAAPQLSLFARLGDYRPEEGDEIALPFWRTYQEHLVKTSGVVRRQETGDRAYSFRSIRGIDSVGFFSPLAVEPATSYRVSFRIRTDLPEGGRAGVGVVEYDQFLWVGEQYTRTLDKRHRTGLHQGVTLTGKSDWEHQSFVFTTSPRTRMIHLTLFREGTPDRQPVLVDDIRIERESAELQSQSKAMERRKPGAQQNPPRHREQPDPAL
;
A
#
# COMPACT_ATOMS: atom_id res chain seq x y z
N MET A 1 -15.22 4.39 -4.78
CA MET A 1 -15.50 2.99 -4.37
C MET A 1 -15.10 2.84 -2.91
N LEU A 2 -15.85 2.08 -2.12
CA LEU A 2 -15.61 1.82 -0.70
C LEU A 2 -15.76 0.32 -0.42
N GLU A 3 -14.82 -0.26 0.33
CA GLU A 3 -14.85 -1.62 0.85
C GLU A 3 -14.72 -1.58 2.38
N THR A 4 -15.73 -2.11 3.09
CA THR A 4 -15.78 -2.21 4.56
C THR A 4 -15.88 -3.66 5.04
N PHE A 5 -15.94 -4.63 4.12
CA PHE A 5 -16.09 -6.07 4.39
C PHE A 5 -17.37 -6.48 5.14
N ASP A 6 -18.26 -5.56 5.50
CA ASP A 6 -19.51 -5.84 6.21
C ASP A 6 -20.63 -6.34 5.29
N ALA A 7 -20.59 -5.93 4.03
CA ALA A 7 -21.60 -6.22 3.01
C ALA A 7 -21.05 -7.11 1.88
N ALA A 8 -21.72 -7.09 0.73
CA ALA A 8 -21.21 -7.76 -0.47
C ALA A 8 -19.84 -7.16 -0.87
N PRO A 9 -18.82 -8.00 -1.16
CA PRO A 9 -17.49 -7.51 -1.52
C PRO A 9 -17.53 -6.54 -2.70
N GLN A 10 -16.84 -5.41 -2.55
CA GLN A 10 -16.60 -4.41 -3.59
C GLN A 10 -15.20 -4.56 -4.19
N LEU A 11 -14.29 -5.24 -3.48
CA LEU A 11 -12.95 -5.61 -3.93
C LEU A 11 -12.81 -7.12 -4.10
N SER A 12 -12.17 -7.52 -5.20
CA SER A 12 -11.61 -8.87 -5.32
C SER A 12 -10.18 -8.86 -4.79
N LEU A 13 -9.87 -9.71 -3.81
CA LEU A 13 -8.54 -9.81 -3.21
C LEU A 13 -7.88 -11.14 -3.60
N PHE A 14 -6.75 -11.05 -4.30
CA PHE A 14 -5.96 -12.20 -4.73
C PHE A 14 -4.63 -12.23 -3.98
N ALA A 15 -4.22 -13.43 -3.54
CA ALA A 15 -2.99 -13.61 -2.78
C ALA A 15 -1.74 -13.26 -3.59
N ARG A 16 -0.76 -12.67 -2.92
CA ARG A 16 0.54 -12.26 -3.45
C ARG A 16 1.66 -12.79 -2.55
N LEU A 17 2.69 -13.38 -3.16
CA LEU A 17 3.91 -13.84 -2.49
C LEU A 17 5.13 -13.40 -3.27
N GLY A 18 6.07 -12.74 -2.60
CA GLY A 18 7.24 -12.16 -3.23
C GLY A 18 6.87 -11.22 -4.38
N ASP A 19 7.81 -11.04 -5.30
CA ASP A 19 7.64 -10.09 -6.40
C ASP A 19 6.75 -10.62 -7.52
N TYR A 20 6.91 -11.90 -7.88
CA TYR A 20 6.27 -12.52 -9.04
C TYR A 20 5.84 -13.95 -8.73
N ARG A 21 4.79 -14.40 -9.43
CA ARG A 21 4.53 -15.84 -9.59
C ARG A 21 5.66 -16.45 -10.45
N PRO A 22 6.19 -17.64 -10.11
CA PRO A 22 7.09 -18.37 -11.00
C PRO A 22 6.47 -18.64 -12.37
N GLU A 23 7.31 -18.79 -13.40
CA GLU A 23 6.82 -19.12 -14.75
C GLU A 23 6.29 -20.56 -14.78
N GLU A 24 5.40 -20.89 -15.73
CA GLU A 24 4.78 -22.23 -15.81
C GLU A 24 5.80 -23.37 -15.95
N GLY A 25 6.94 -23.11 -16.59
CA GLY A 25 8.02 -24.09 -16.78
C GLY A 25 8.99 -24.21 -15.60
N ASP A 26 8.82 -23.42 -14.53
CA ASP A 26 9.67 -23.53 -13.33
C ASP A 26 9.17 -24.65 -12.41
N GLU A 27 9.59 -25.88 -12.72
CA GLU A 27 9.16 -27.09 -12.02
C GLU A 27 9.55 -27.14 -10.53
N ILE A 28 10.54 -26.32 -10.14
CA ILE A 28 11.01 -26.28 -8.75
C ILE A 28 10.24 -25.22 -7.99
N ALA A 29 10.27 -23.95 -8.43
CA ALA A 29 9.72 -22.86 -7.64
C ALA A 29 8.18 -22.81 -7.66
N LEU A 30 7.54 -23.23 -8.75
CA LEU A 30 6.08 -23.10 -8.91
C LEU A 30 5.29 -23.97 -7.90
N PRO A 31 5.63 -25.25 -7.65
CA PRO A 31 4.95 -26.03 -6.61
C PRO A 31 5.10 -25.44 -5.21
N PHE A 32 6.30 -24.98 -4.83
CA PHE A 32 6.51 -24.31 -3.54
C PHE A 32 5.68 -23.03 -3.43
N TRP A 33 5.70 -22.19 -4.47
CA TRP A 33 4.89 -20.98 -4.51
C TRP A 33 3.40 -21.26 -4.35
N ARG A 34 2.87 -22.27 -5.05
CA ARG A 34 1.45 -22.69 -4.92
C ARG A 34 1.11 -23.13 -3.50
N THR A 35 2.01 -23.87 -2.85
CA THR A 35 1.82 -24.34 -1.47
C THR A 35 1.73 -23.15 -0.50
N TYR A 36 2.63 -22.19 -0.63
CA TYR A 36 2.57 -20.97 0.19
C TYR A 36 1.37 -20.10 -0.14
N GLN A 37 0.94 -20.05 -1.40
CA GLN A 37 -0.23 -19.29 -1.82
C GLN A 37 -1.47 -19.86 -1.13
N GLU A 38 -1.63 -21.18 -1.18
CA GLU A 38 -2.74 -21.87 -0.55
C GLU A 38 -2.73 -21.66 0.97
N HIS A 39 -1.54 -21.71 1.59
CA HIS A 39 -1.39 -21.41 3.01
C HIS A 39 -1.81 -19.97 3.35
N LEU A 40 -1.39 -18.98 2.54
CA LEU A 40 -1.75 -17.58 2.74
C LEU A 40 -3.27 -17.40 2.66
N VAL A 41 -3.91 -17.97 1.64
CA VAL A 41 -5.37 -17.90 1.45
C VAL A 41 -6.11 -18.54 2.63
N LYS A 42 -5.71 -19.73 3.07
CA LYS A 42 -6.36 -20.43 4.21
C LYS A 42 -6.19 -19.74 5.55
N THR A 43 -5.20 -18.87 5.68
CA THR A 43 -4.87 -18.19 6.94
C THR A 43 -5.20 -16.70 6.95
N SER A 44 -5.79 -16.22 5.86
CA SER A 44 -6.25 -14.84 5.69
C SER A 44 -7.76 -14.83 5.47
N GLY A 45 -8.38 -13.66 5.63
CA GLY A 45 -9.80 -13.49 5.39
C GLY A 45 -10.44 -12.43 6.25
N VAL A 46 -11.75 -12.27 6.08
CA VAL A 46 -12.54 -11.30 6.82
C VAL A 46 -12.75 -11.80 8.26
N VAL A 47 -12.38 -10.97 9.23
CA VAL A 47 -12.55 -11.24 10.67
C VAL A 47 -13.45 -10.19 11.29
N ARG A 48 -14.19 -10.56 12.32
CA ARG A 48 -15.01 -9.63 13.10
C ARG A 48 -14.18 -9.02 14.23
N ARG A 49 -14.24 -7.69 14.36
CA ARG A 49 -13.57 -6.94 15.42
C ARG A 49 -14.39 -7.04 16.71
N GLN A 50 -13.73 -7.39 17.81
CA GLN A 50 -14.42 -7.58 19.09
C GLN A 50 -14.93 -6.27 19.70
N GLU A 51 -14.22 -5.15 19.48
CA GLU A 51 -14.56 -3.86 20.10
C GLU A 51 -15.76 -3.18 19.45
N THR A 52 -15.84 -3.16 18.11
CA THR A 52 -16.87 -2.42 17.37
C THR A 52 -17.92 -3.33 16.74
N GLY A 53 -17.59 -4.62 16.53
CA GLY A 53 -18.45 -5.56 15.83
C GLY A 53 -18.33 -5.51 14.30
N ASP A 54 -17.63 -4.51 13.75
CA ASP A 54 -17.34 -4.34 12.32
C ASP A 54 -16.36 -5.41 11.83
N ARG A 55 -16.23 -5.54 10.51
CA ARG A 55 -15.35 -6.54 9.90
C ARG A 55 -14.11 -5.90 9.28
N ALA A 56 -13.03 -6.66 9.20
CA ALA A 56 -11.80 -6.22 8.55
C ALA A 56 -11.13 -7.39 7.85
N TYR A 57 -10.33 -7.09 6.83
CA TYR A 57 -9.52 -8.11 6.17
C TYR A 57 -8.23 -8.36 6.95
N SER A 58 -7.98 -9.62 7.30
CA SER A 58 -6.85 -10.07 8.09
C SER A 58 -5.91 -10.92 7.26
N PHE A 59 -4.61 -10.68 7.38
CA PHE A 59 -3.57 -11.54 6.84
C PHE A 59 -2.29 -11.43 7.69
N ARG A 60 -1.40 -12.41 7.58
CA ARG A 60 -0.18 -12.50 8.40
C ARG A 60 1.02 -12.93 7.58
N SER A 61 2.20 -12.74 8.16
CA SER A 61 3.45 -13.22 7.57
C SER A 61 3.49 -14.74 7.43
N ILE A 62 4.32 -15.23 6.51
CA ILE A 62 4.67 -16.65 6.41
C ILE A 62 6.17 -16.76 6.67
N ARG A 63 6.56 -17.65 7.59
CA ARG A 63 7.98 -17.86 7.89
C ARG A 63 8.72 -18.34 6.64
N GLY A 64 9.83 -17.67 6.33
CA GLY A 64 10.64 -17.96 5.14
C GLY A 64 10.19 -17.24 3.86
N ILE A 65 9.14 -16.41 3.94
CA ILE A 65 8.70 -15.55 2.83
C ILE A 65 8.81 -14.09 3.25
N ASP A 66 9.66 -13.34 2.56
CA ASP A 66 9.98 -11.95 2.92
C ASP A 66 8.84 -10.98 2.69
N SER A 67 7.99 -11.22 1.68
CA SER A 67 6.87 -10.35 1.29
C SER A 67 5.63 -11.19 0.98
N VAL A 68 4.55 -10.91 1.70
CA VAL A 68 3.23 -11.50 1.48
C VAL A 68 2.19 -10.40 1.38
N GLY A 69 1.05 -10.70 0.77
CA GLY A 69 -0.01 -9.71 0.68
C GLY A 69 -1.18 -10.15 -0.16
N PHE A 70 -2.02 -9.16 -0.48
CA PHE A 70 -3.16 -9.31 -1.37
C PHE A 70 -3.20 -8.14 -2.33
N PHE A 71 -3.66 -8.38 -3.54
CA PHE A 71 -3.89 -7.31 -4.49
C PHE A 71 -5.31 -7.33 -5.05
N SER A 72 -5.79 -6.15 -5.46
CA SER A 72 -7.04 -6.00 -6.18
C SER A 72 -6.81 -5.33 -7.53
N PRO A 73 -7.16 -5.99 -8.66
CA PRO A 73 -7.10 -5.40 -9.98
C PRO A 73 -8.29 -4.45 -10.19
N LEU A 74 -8.00 -3.18 -10.46
CA LEU A 74 -9.00 -2.13 -10.59
C LEU A 74 -8.80 -1.36 -11.90
N ALA A 75 -9.88 -1.17 -12.64
CA ALA A 75 -9.86 -0.33 -13.83
C ALA A 75 -9.72 1.14 -13.42
N VAL A 76 -8.84 1.86 -14.10
CA VAL A 76 -8.59 3.29 -13.87
C VAL A 76 -8.50 4.03 -15.19
N GLU A 77 -8.70 5.34 -15.14
CA GLU A 77 -8.46 6.21 -16.27
C GLU A 77 -6.97 6.61 -16.31
N PRO A 78 -6.37 6.69 -17.51
CA PRO A 78 -5.03 7.24 -17.67
C PRO A 78 -4.97 8.71 -17.25
N ALA A 79 -3.77 9.18 -16.86
CA ALA A 79 -3.51 10.58 -16.50
C ALA A 79 -4.49 11.18 -15.47
N THR A 80 -4.95 10.35 -14.53
CA THR A 80 -5.98 10.71 -13.55
C THR A 80 -5.43 10.53 -12.14
N SER A 81 -5.67 11.52 -11.28
CA SER A 81 -5.29 11.45 -9.88
C SER A 81 -6.36 10.76 -9.05
N TYR A 82 -5.92 9.86 -8.17
CA TYR A 82 -6.77 9.12 -7.25
C TYR A 82 -6.26 9.27 -5.83
N ARG A 83 -7.19 9.38 -4.88
CA ARG A 83 -6.94 9.25 -3.46
C ARG A 83 -7.29 7.85 -3.02
N VAL A 84 -6.36 7.21 -2.34
CA VAL A 84 -6.57 5.96 -1.60
C VAL A 84 -6.59 6.31 -0.12
N SER A 85 -7.61 5.87 0.60
CA SER A 85 -7.66 5.95 2.05
C SER A 85 -8.10 4.63 2.65
N PHE A 86 -7.64 4.33 3.86
CA PHE A 86 -7.93 3.08 4.55
C PHE A 86 -7.63 3.22 6.04
N ARG A 87 -8.06 2.25 6.83
CA ARG A 87 -7.63 2.07 8.22
C ARG A 87 -6.84 0.80 8.35
N ILE A 88 -5.82 0.83 9.20
CA ILE A 88 -4.92 -0.31 9.38
C ILE A 88 -4.55 -0.49 10.85
N ARG A 89 -4.62 -1.75 11.30
CA ARG A 89 -4.06 -2.17 12.59
C ARG A 89 -2.85 -3.05 12.36
N THR A 90 -1.76 -2.72 13.04
CA THR A 90 -0.52 -3.48 13.00
C THR A 90 0.08 -3.61 14.39
N ASP A 91 0.81 -4.69 14.62
CA ASP A 91 1.72 -4.87 15.76
C ASP A 91 2.95 -5.63 15.24
N LEU A 92 3.81 -4.89 14.54
CA LEU A 92 4.91 -5.48 13.78
C LEU A 92 6.16 -5.60 14.64
N PRO A 93 6.91 -6.71 14.57
CA PRO A 93 8.21 -6.83 15.19
C PRO A 93 9.22 -5.86 14.54
N GLU A 94 10.37 -5.66 15.18
CA GLU A 94 11.48 -4.92 14.59
C GLU A 94 11.88 -5.51 13.22
N GLY A 95 12.06 -4.63 12.22
CA GLY A 95 12.30 -5.01 10.83
C GLY A 95 11.05 -5.45 10.05
N GLY A 96 9.89 -5.56 10.70
CA GLY A 96 8.60 -5.80 10.06
C GLY A 96 7.98 -4.50 9.50
N ARG A 97 7.34 -4.61 8.33
CA ARG A 97 6.63 -3.51 7.66
C ARG A 97 5.30 -3.97 7.11
N ALA A 98 4.31 -3.09 7.03
CA ALA A 98 3.05 -3.36 6.36
C ALA A 98 2.45 -2.09 5.77
N GLY A 99 1.54 -2.23 4.81
CA GLY A 99 0.88 -1.06 4.24
C GLY A 99 0.15 -1.33 2.95
N VAL A 100 -0.02 -0.26 2.18
CA VAL A 100 -0.77 -0.26 0.92
C VAL A 100 0.02 0.49 -0.14
N GLY A 101 0.13 -0.10 -1.34
CA GLY A 101 0.79 0.49 -2.50
C GLY A 101 0.02 0.24 -3.79
N VAL A 102 0.50 0.80 -4.89
CA VAL A 102 -0.15 0.71 -6.20
C VAL A 102 0.86 0.30 -7.27
N VAL A 103 0.54 -0.74 -8.04
CA VAL A 103 1.28 -1.10 -9.26
C VAL A 103 0.41 -0.80 -10.47
N GLU A 104 0.96 -0.13 -11.48
CA GLU A 104 0.21 0.29 -12.67
C GLU A 104 0.46 -0.64 -13.86
N TYR A 105 -0.59 -0.89 -14.64
CA TYR A 105 -0.54 -1.70 -15.86
C TYR A 105 -1.21 -0.96 -17.03
N ASP A 106 -0.64 -1.12 -18.23
CA ASP A 106 -1.14 -0.47 -19.46
C ASP A 106 -2.43 -1.10 -20.02
N GLN A 107 -2.79 -2.29 -19.55
CA GLN A 107 -3.97 -3.03 -19.96
C GLN A 107 -4.72 -3.58 -18.75
N PHE A 108 -6.04 -3.71 -18.89
CA PHE A 108 -6.85 -4.42 -17.92
C PHE A 108 -6.75 -5.92 -18.19
N LEU A 109 -6.04 -6.63 -17.32
CA LEU A 109 -5.76 -8.05 -17.44
C LEU A 109 -6.42 -8.77 -16.26
N TRP A 110 -7.62 -9.31 -16.48
CA TRP A 110 -8.36 -10.02 -15.43
C TRP A 110 -7.77 -11.43 -15.18
N VAL A 111 -6.70 -11.48 -14.41
CA VAL A 111 -6.04 -12.72 -13.97
C VAL A 111 -6.13 -12.77 -12.45
N GLY A 112 -6.84 -13.76 -11.92
CA GLY A 112 -7.08 -13.95 -10.48
C GLY A 112 -5.88 -14.49 -9.69
N GLU A 113 -4.68 -14.28 -10.21
CA GLU A 113 -3.41 -14.73 -9.62
C GLU A 113 -2.34 -13.68 -9.86
N GLN A 114 -1.33 -13.67 -8.99
CA GLN A 114 -0.16 -12.81 -9.17
C GLN A 114 0.51 -13.07 -10.51
N TYR A 115 0.96 -12.00 -11.17
CA TYR A 115 1.54 -12.11 -12.51
C TYR A 115 2.91 -12.76 -12.48
N THR A 116 3.24 -13.47 -13.56
CA THR A 116 4.60 -13.92 -13.77
C THR A 116 5.51 -12.74 -14.10
N ARG A 117 6.82 -12.93 -13.94
CA ARG A 117 7.80 -11.89 -14.25
C ARG A 117 7.69 -11.42 -15.70
N THR A 118 7.45 -12.34 -16.63
CA THR A 118 7.31 -12.01 -18.06
C THR A 118 6.09 -11.13 -18.32
N LEU A 119 4.94 -11.48 -17.74
CA LEU A 119 3.71 -10.69 -17.89
C LEU A 119 3.85 -9.32 -17.23
N ASP A 120 4.39 -9.26 -16.01
CA ASP A 120 4.59 -8.00 -15.29
C ASP A 120 5.54 -7.06 -16.04
N LYS A 121 6.70 -7.54 -16.50
CA LYS A 121 7.65 -6.72 -17.27
C LYS A 121 7.05 -6.14 -18.55
N ARG A 122 6.11 -6.86 -19.17
CA ARG A 122 5.48 -6.45 -20.42
C ARG A 122 4.50 -5.30 -20.22
N HIS A 123 3.72 -5.35 -19.15
CA HIS A 123 2.55 -4.49 -18.96
C HIS A 123 2.70 -3.46 -17.85
N ARG A 124 3.60 -3.67 -16.89
CA ARG A 124 3.79 -2.76 -15.76
C ARG A 124 4.34 -1.43 -16.27
N THR A 125 3.63 -0.35 -15.93
CA THR A 125 3.97 1.02 -16.35
C THR A 125 4.50 1.88 -15.20
N GLY A 126 4.23 1.51 -13.95
CA GLY A 126 4.61 2.31 -12.81
C GLY A 126 4.40 1.60 -11.47
N LEU A 127 4.95 2.20 -10.43
CA LEU A 127 4.81 1.81 -9.03
C LEU A 127 4.69 3.09 -8.21
N HIS A 128 3.69 3.14 -7.33
CA HIS A 128 3.58 4.18 -6.31
C HIS A 128 3.73 3.53 -4.95
N GLN A 129 4.74 3.98 -4.22
CA GLN A 129 4.85 3.69 -2.80
C GLN A 129 3.75 4.51 -2.11
N GLY A 130 2.71 3.82 -1.65
CA GLY A 130 1.64 4.44 -0.87
C GLY A 130 2.08 4.66 0.57
N VAL A 131 1.36 4.08 1.52
CA VAL A 131 1.71 4.17 2.94
C VAL A 131 2.41 2.89 3.39
N THR A 132 3.50 3.05 4.14
CA THR A 132 4.25 1.95 4.78
C THR A 132 4.40 2.27 6.26
N LEU A 133 4.00 1.33 7.12
CA LEU A 133 4.05 1.44 8.57
C LEU A 133 5.02 0.42 9.15
N THR A 134 5.57 0.77 10.32
CA THR A 134 6.42 -0.08 11.17
C THR A 134 5.86 -0.09 12.58
N GLY A 135 6.09 -1.15 13.35
CA GLY A 135 5.65 -1.24 14.74
C GLY A 135 4.12 -1.29 14.88
N LYS A 136 3.63 -0.64 15.93
CA LYS A 136 2.21 -0.65 16.30
C LYS A 136 1.45 0.52 15.67
N SER A 137 0.30 0.21 15.07
CA SER A 137 -0.71 1.17 14.61
C SER A 137 -2.07 0.65 15.05
N ASP A 138 -2.90 1.50 15.65
CA ASP A 138 -4.22 1.09 16.14
C ASP A 138 -5.34 1.78 15.36
N TRP A 139 -5.68 1.21 14.20
CA TRP A 139 -6.77 1.66 13.32
C TRP A 139 -6.69 3.12 12.88
N GLU A 140 -5.47 3.66 12.81
CA GLU A 140 -5.22 5.00 12.31
C GLU A 140 -5.68 5.13 10.86
N HIS A 141 -6.26 6.28 10.53
CA HIS A 141 -6.66 6.60 9.17
C HIS A 141 -5.44 6.99 8.35
N GLN A 142 -5.21 6.26 7.27
CA GLN A 142 -4.10 6.47 6.35
C GLN A 142 -4.65 6.90 5.00
N SER A 143 -3.93 7.77 4.31
CA SER A 143 -4.27 8.10 2.92
C SER A 143 -3.04 8.52 2.12
N PHE A 144 -3.10 8.31 0.82
CA PHE A 144 -2.14 8.84 -0.14
C PHE A 144 -2.84 9.14 -1.46
N VAL A 145 -2.21 9.99 -2.26
CA VAL A 145 -2.66 10.33 -3.60
C VAL A 145 -1.63 9.83 -4.60
N PHE A 146 -2.10 9.26 -5.71
CA PHE A 146 -1.25 8.91 -6.84
C PHE A 146 -1.89 9.40 -8.13
N THR A 147 -1.10 9.56 -9.19
CA THR A 147 -1.58 9.93 -10.52
C THR A 147 -1.17 8.88 -11.51
N THR A 148 -2.13 8.34 -12.24
CA THR A 148 -1.90 7.29 -13.24
C THR A 148 -1.09 7.81 -14.41
N SER A 149 -0.22 6.98 -14.98
CA SER A 149 0.47 7.33 -16.22
C SER A 149 -0.50 7.52 -17.39
N PRO A 150 -0.10 8.21 -18.48
CA PRO A 150 -0.95 8.40 -19.66
C PRO A 150 -1.38 7.13 -20.39
N ARG A 151 -0.76 5.98 -20.08
CA ARG A 151 -1.12 4.68 -20.68
C ARG A 151 -1.78 3.72 -19.70
N THR A 152 -1.87 4.07 -18.42
CA THR A 152 -2.37 3.18 -17.38
C THR A 152 -3.87 2.97 -17.52
N ARG A 153 -4.29 1.71 -17.58
CA ARG A 153 -5.70 1.30 -17.68
C ARG A 153 -6.15 0.46 -16.49
N MET A 154 -5.20 -0.06 -15.72
CA MET A 154 -5.45 -0.87 -14.56
C MET A 154 -4.41 -0.58 -13.48
N ILE A 155 -4.82 -0.69 -12.23
CA ILE A 155 -3.89 -0.80 -11.11
C ILE A 155 -4.09 -2.11 -10.37
N HIS A 156 -3.03 -2.60 -9.74
CA HIS A 156 -3.13 -3.48 -8.59
C HIS A 156 -3.01 -2.63 -7.33
N LEU A 157 -4.11 -2.45 -6.60
CA LEU A 157 -4.04 -1.97 -5.22
C LEU A 157 -3.48 -3.10 -4.36
N THR A 158 -2.31 -2.92 -3.76
CA THR A 158 -1.58 -3.98 -3.05
C THR A 158 -1.58 -3.72 -1.56
N LEU A 159 -2.19 -4.60 -0.77
CA LEU A 159 -2.00 -4.71 0.67
C LEU A 159 -0.79 -5.61 0.91
N PHE A 160 0.20 -5.16 1.67
CA PHE A 160 1.44 -5.93 1.86
C PHE A 160 1.86 -6.00 3.32
N ARG A 161 2.63 -7.06 3.59
CA ARG A 161 3.37 -7.27 4.83
C ARG A 161 4.73 -7.84 4.48
N GLU A 162 5.79 -7.22 5.00
CA GLU A 162 7.18 -7.50 4.64
C GLU A 162 8.11 -7.59 5.86
N GLY A 163 9.27 -8.23 5.69
CA GLY A 163 10.36 -8.23 6.66
C GLY A 163 10.26 -9.31 7.74
N THR A 164 10.78 -9.07 8.93
CA THR A 164 10.93 -10.06 10.02
C THR A 164 9.60 -10.76 10.39
N PRO A 165 9.37 -12.04 10.07
CA PRO A 165 8.05 -12.67 10.20
C PRO A 165 7.62 -12.87 11.66
N ASP A 166 6.32 -12.82 11.90
CA ASP A 166 5.67 -13.09 13.17
C ASP A 166 4.23 -13.61 12.99
N ARG A 167 3.53 -13.83 14.10
CA ARG A 167 2.16 -14.37 14.10
C ARG A 167 1.07 -13.30 14.20
N GLN A 168 1.42 -12.04 14.46
CA GLN A 168 0.42 -10.99 14.57
C GLN A 168 -0.17 -10.68 13.19
N PRO A 169 -1.50 -10.56 13.09
CA PRO A 169 -2.14 -10.19 11.84
C PRO A 169 -1.97 -8.69 11.58
N VAL A 170 -1.86 -8.36 10.30
CA VAL A 170 -2.21 -7.04 9.77
C VAL A 170 -3.69 -7.05 9.47
N LEU A 171 -4.41 -6.04 9.96
CA LEU A 171 -5.83 -5.86 9.66
C LEU A 171 -6.02 -4.58 8.85
N VAL A 172 -6.78 -4.65 7.77
CA VAL A 172 -7.10 -3.51 6.90
C VAL A 172 -8.61 -3.41 6.73
N ASP A 173 -9.12 -2.19 6.77
CA ASP A 173 -10.54 -1.88 6.67
C ASP A 173 -10.76 -0.49 6.04
N ASP A 174 -12.02 -0.14 5.75
CA ASP A 174 -12.45 1.17 5.22
C ASP A 174 -11.67 1.59 3.96
N ILE A 175 -11.35 0.64 3.08
CA ILE A 175 -10.57 0.90 1.87
C ILE A 175 -11.44 1.70 0.91
N ARG A 176 -11.00 2.90 0.58
CA ARG A 176 -11.68 3.80 -0.33
C ARG A 176 -10.73 4.26 -1.42
N ILE A 177 -11.25 4.29 -2.64
CA ILE A 177 -10.55 4.84 -3.80
C ILE A 177 -11.49 5.79 -4.51
N GLU A 178 -11.04 7.03 -4.67
CA GLU A 178 -11.80 8.13 -5.24
C GLU A 178 -10.94 8.90 -6.22
N ARG A 179 -11.56 9.44 -7.28
CA ARG A 179 -10.88 10.41 -8.13
C ARG A 179 -10.73 11.70 -7.36
N GLU A 180 -9.54 12.28 -7.42
CA GLU A 180 -9.33 13.66 -6.99
C GLU A 180 -9.96 14.59 -8.02
N SER A 181 -10.99 15.35 -7.62
CA SER A 181 -11.54 16.40 -8.49
C SER A 181 -10.50 17.52 -8.68
N ALA A 182 -10.52 18.19 -9.83
CA ALA A 182 -9.59 19.28 -10.16
C ALA A 182 -9.63 20.45 -9.13
N GLU A 183 -10.76 20.61 -8.43
CA GLU A 183 -10.94 21.60 -7.36
C GLU A 183 -10.13 21.27 -6.10
N LEU A 184 -10.09 19.99 -5.71
CA LEU A 184 -9.31 19.51 -4.54
C LEU A 184 -7.79 19.54 -4.81
N GLN A 185 -7.39 19.31 -6.05
CA GLN A 185 -5.99 19.44 -6.48
C GLN A 185 -5.49 20.89 -6.38
N SER A 186 -6.36 21.85 -6.70
CA SER A 186 -6.04 23.29 -6.62
C SER A 186 -5.91 23.75 -5.16
N GLN A 187 -6.74 23.24 -4.27
CA GLN A 187 -6.68 23.54 -2.83
C GLN A 187 -5.47 22.91 -2.13
N SER A 188 -5.13 21.65 -2.47
CA SER A 188 -3.95 20.97 -1.90
C SER A 188 -2.64 21.63 -2.32
N LYS A 189 -2.50 22.03 -3.59
CA LYS A 189 -1.35 22.82 -4.07
C LYS A 189 -1.28 24.22 -3.43
N ALA A 190 -2.41 24.85 -3.16
CA ALA A 190 -2.45 26.14 -2.47
C ALA A 190 -2.04 26.02 -0.99
N MET A 191 -2.33 24.89 -0.34
CA MET A 191 -2.02 24.63 1.06
C MET A 191 -0.56 24.22 1.28
N GLU A 192 0.05 23.46 0.37
CA GLU A 192 1.49 23.18 0.40
C GLU A 192 2.35 24.44 0.21
N ARG A 193 1.90 25.39 -0.62
CA ARG A 193 2.54 26.70 -0.82
C ARG A 193 2.46 27.63 0.40
N ARG A 194 1.64 27.29 1.40
CA ARG A 194 1.45 28.07 2.64
C ARG A 194 2.32 27.59 3.80
N LYS A 195 3.16 26.56 3.64
CA LYS A 195 4.18 26.26 4.66
C LYS A 195 5.14 27.46 4.77
N PRO A 196 5.22 28.17 5.92
CA PRO A 196 6.09 29.33 6.04
C PRO A 196 7.55 28.92 5.90
N GLY A 197 8.28 29.65 5.07
CA GLY A 197 9.73 29.55 4.98
C GLY A 197 10.39 29.75 6.35
N ALA A 198 11.48 29.02 6.55
CA ALA A 198 12.33 29.04 7.73
C ALA A 198 12.57 30.48 8.22
N GLN A 199 12.43 30.65 9.54
CA GLN A 199 12.82 31.83 10.31
C GLN A 199 14.19 32.34 9.82
N GLN A 200 14.20 33.54 9.27
CA GLN A 200 15.43 34.31 9.08
C GLN A 200 15.97 34.63 10.49
N ASN A 201 17.13 34.09 10.82
CA ASN A 201 17.85 34.44 12.04
C ASN A 201 18.14 35.96 12.04
N PRO A 202 17.90 36.67 13.16
CA PRO A 202 18.28 38.07 13.27
C PRO A 202 19.82 38.21 13.27
N PRO A 203 20.34 39.36 12.81
CA PRO A 203 21.78 39.57 12.68
C PRO A 203 22.45 39.55 14.06
N ARG A 204 23.53 38.78 14.19
CA ARG A 204 24.39 38.78 15.37
C ARG A 204 25.02 40.17 15.53
N HIS A 205 24.77 40.81 16.67
CA HIS A 205 25.51 41.98 17.09
C HIS A 205 27.01 41.64 17.14
N ARG A 206 27.84 42.46 16.47
CA ARG A 206 29.29 42.45 16.63
C ARG A 206 29.62 42.86 18.07
N GLU A 207 30.29 41.97 18.79
CA GLU A 207 31.03 42.32 20.01
C GLU A 207 32.12 43.34 19.65
N GLN A 208 32.17 44.44 20.39
CA GLN A 208 33.33 45.33 20.43
C GLN A 208 34.42 44.68 21.28
N PRO A 209 35.71 44.80 20.92
CA PRO A 209 36.79 44.30 21.75
C PRO A 209 37.04 45.23 22.95
N ASP A 210 37.22 44.62 24.13
CA ASP A 210 37.70 45.27 25.35
C ASP A 210 39.09 45.90 25.13
N PRO A 211 39.34 47.12 25.61
CA PRO A 211 40.69 47.66 25.71
C PRO A 211 41.38 47.16 26.99
N ALA A 212 42.56 46.58 26.78
CA ALA A 212 43.66 46.29 27.69
C ALA A 212 43.59 46.86 29.13
N LEU A 213 43.96 45.99 30.09
CA LEU A 213 44.99 46.20 31.10
C LEU A 213 45.59 44.86 31.55
#